data_AF-A0A958UU32-F1
#
_entry.id   AF-A0A958UU32-F1
#
_cell.length_a   1.000
_cell.length_b   1.000
_cell.length_c   1.000
_cell.angle_alpha   90.00
_cell.angle_beta   90.00
_cell.angle_gamma   90.00
#
_symmetry.space_group_name_H-M   'P 1'
#
loop_
_entity.id
_entity.type
_entity.pdbx_description
1 polymer ?
#
loop_
_entity_poly.entity_id
_entity_poly.type
_entity_poly.pdbx_seq_one_letter_code
_entity_poly.pdbx_strand_id
1 'polypeptide(L)'
;MRILLVGEYSRLHNSLKEGFSALGHKVTLVSTGDEFKNFPSDILLKRKYDSGISKKVKVGLFKLFGLDISSLSLKKQFFQQQEKFKGFDVVQLINESPLGILPKHEKEIISFLKKNNEKLFLLSCGTDYTSVKYAYEKKFRYSIFNPLFNGKISEKAFFPALKYLKPQYKDLHDFV
;
A
#
# COMPACT_ATOMS: atom_id res chain seq x y z
N MET A 1 16.87 -17.51 5.87
CA MET A 1 16.53 -16.58 4.76
C MET A 1 16.36 -15.17 5.29
N ARG A 2 16.60 -14.17 4.45
CA ARG A 2 16.27 -12.75 4.64
C ARG A 2 14.96 -12.43 3.93
N ILE A 3 13.96 -11.98 4.68
CA ILE A 3 12.61 -11.69 4.19
C ILE A 3 12.31 -10.19 4.40
N LEU A 4 11.85 -9.52 3.35
CA LEU A 4 11.33 -8.15 3.40
C LEU A 4 9.81 -8.16 3.25
N LEU A 5 9.11 -7.68 4.27
CA LEU A 5 7.66 -7.48 4.23
C LEU A 5 7.38 -6.00 3.97
N VAL A 6 6.56 -5.70 2.94
CA VAL A 6 6.29 -4.34 2.48
C VAL A 6 4.81 -4.01 2.61
N GLY A 7 4.52 -3.01 3.44
CA GLY A 7 3.17 -2.61 3.83
C GLY A 7 2.71 -3.30 5.12
N GLU A 8 1.57 -2.86 5.66
CA GLU A 8 0.90 -3.48 6.80
C GLU A 8 -0.60 -3.31 6.63
N TYR A 9 -1.37 -4.33 7.01
CA TYR A 9 -2.81 -4.31 7.04
C TYR A 9 -3.33 -5.20 8.17
N SER A 10 -3.92 -4.58 9.19
CA SER A 10 -4.55 -5.31 10.31
C SER A 10 -3.63 -6.33 11.00
N ARG A 11 -2.36 -5.96 11.21
CA ARG A 11 -1.32 -6.77 11.88
C ARG A 11 -0.91 -8.04 11.11
N LEU A 12 -1.27 -8.17 9.84
CA LEU A 12 -0.96 -9.36 9.06
C LEU A 12 0.56 -9.54 8.90
N HIS A 13 1.27 -8.51 8.46
CA HIS A 13 2.72 -8.62 8.26
C HIS A 13 3.49 -8.67 9.58
N ASN A 14 3.01 -8.02 10.63
CA ASN A 14 3.55 -8.20 11.99
C ASN A 14 3.43 -9.66 12.46
N SER A 15 2.26 -10.29 12.28
CA SER A 15 2.06 -11.70 12.68
C SER A 15 2.91 -12.66 11.85
N LEU A 16 3.03 -12.42 10.53
CA LEU A 16 3.93 -13.18 9.67
C LEU A 16 5.40 -13.01 10.09
N LYS A 17 5.81 -11.79 10.45
CA LYS A 17 7.15 -11.53 10.96
C LYS A 17 7.44 -12.34 12.22
N GLU A 18 6.52 -12.38 13.18
CA GLU A 18 6.65 -13.18 14.40
C GLU A 18 6.87 -14.66 14.05
N GLY A 19 6.02 -15.23 13.17
CA GLY A 19 6.13 -16.62 12.74
C GLY A 19 7.44 -16.94 12.00
N PHE A 20 7.83 -16.13 11.02
CA PHE A 20 9.08 -16.33 10.28
C PHE A 20 10.32 -16.16 11.17
N SER A 21 10.27 -15.25 12.14
CA SER A 21 11.37 -15.06 13.10
C SER A 21 11.51 -16.27 14.02
N ALA A 22 10.39 -16.84 14.49
CA ALA A 22 10.37 -18.06 15.29
C ALA A 22 10.95 -19.28 14.55
N LEU A 23 10.83 -19.30 13.22
CA LEU A 23 11.42 -20.31 12.34
C LEU A 23 12.89 -20.03 11.98
N GLY A 24 13.53 -19.00 12.56
CA GLY A 24 14.94 -18.68 12.35
C GLY A 24 15.24 -17.83 11.10
N HIS A 25 14.23 -17.24 10.46
CA HIS A 25 14.44 -16.30 9.35
C HIS A 25 14.73 -14.88 9.88
N LYS A 26 15.52 -14.11 9.12
CA LYS A 26 15.74 -12.68 9.38
C LYS A 26 14.70 -11.87 8.63
N VAL A 27 13.82 -11.18 9.35
CA VAL A 27 12.67 -10.49 8.74
C VAL A 27 12.74 -8.99 9.02
N THR A 28 12.59 -8.20 7.96
CA THR A 28 12.45 -6.74 8.03
C THR A 28 11.06 -6.34 7.55
N LEU A 29 10.34 -5.55 8.34
CA LEU A 29 9.05 -4.96 7.98
C LEU A 29 9.20 -3.46 7.72
N VAL A 30 8.86 -3.05 6.50
CA VAL A 30 8.71 -1.64 6.12
C VAL A 30 7.24 -1.32 5.85
N SER A 31 6.72 -0.27 6.47
CA SER A 31 5.32 0.13 6.25
C SER A 31 5.12 1.64 6.46
N THR A 32 3.92 2.13 6.17
CA THR A 32 3.50 3.49 6.57
C THR A 32 2.81 3.55 7.93
N GLY A 33 2.84 2.45 8.69
CA GLY A 33 1.97 2.19 9.85
C GLY A 33 0.55 1.80 9.44
N ASP A 34 -0.28 1.43 10.44
CA ASP A 34 -1.71 1.12 10.28
C ASP A 34 -2.58 2.22 10.90
N GLU A 35 -2.36 3.46 10.42
CA GLU A 35 -3.06 4.68 10.86
C GLU A 35 -3.20 4.78 12.40
N PHE A 36 -4.41 4.62 12.93
CA PHE A 36 -4.71 4.73 14.35
C PHE A 36 -4.20 3.55 15.19
N LYS A 37 -4.00 2.37 14.57
CA LYS A 37 -3.58 1.16 15.27
C LYS A 37 -2.07 1.12 15.53
N ASN A 38 -1.32 1.92 14.77
CA ASN A 38 0.12 2.16 14.99
C ASN A 38 0.94 0.89 15.24
N PHE A 39 0.68 -0.16 14.47
CA PHE A 39 1.45 -1.39 14.57
C PHE A 39 2.94 -1.13 14.26
N PRO A 40 3.86 -1.81 14.98
CA PRO A 40 5.28 -1.54 14.83
C PRO A 40 5.78 -1.94 13.44
N SER A 41 6.88 -1.31 13.03
CA SER A 41 7.62 -1.64 11.82
C SER A 41 9.09 -1.34 12.06
N ASP A 42 9.99 -2.15 11.50
CA ASP A 42 11.43 -1.90 11.63
C ASP A 42 11.82 -0.62 10.91
N ILE A 43 11.14 -0.34 9.79
CA ILE A 43 11.32 0.87 9.01
C ILE A 43 9.95 1.52 8.79
N LEU A 44 9.68 2.59 9.55
CA LEU A 44 8.43 3.36 9.43
C LEU A 44 8.60 4.53 8.45
N LEU A 45 7.81 4.52 7.37
CA LEU A 45 7.70 5.63 6.42
C LEU A 45 6.56 6.58 6.84
N LYS A 46 6.89 7.83 7.17
CA LYS A 46 5.94 8.74 7.82
C LYS A 46 5.12 9.56 6.81
N ARG A 47 3.80 9.59 6.98
CA ARG A 47 2.89 10.47 6.22
C ARG A 47 2.92 11.91 6.76
N LYS A 48 3.92 12.69 6.34
CA LYS A 48 4.20 14.05 6.87
C LYS A 48 3.08 15.08 6.65
N TYR A 49 2.21 14.87 5.66
CA TYR A 49 1.23 15.86 5.20
C TYR A 49 -0.22 15.45 5.51
N ASP A 50 -0.41 14.58 6.49
CA ASP A 50 -1.74 14.02 6.81
C ASP A 50 -2.38 14.61 8.06
N SER A 51 -1.69 15.55 8.75
CA SER A 51 -2.19 16.24 9.94
C SER A 51 -1.97 17.76 9.88
N GLY A 52 -2.66 18.52 10.74
CA GLY A 52 -2.43 19.95 10.94
C GLY A 52 -2.50 20.83 9.67
N ILE A 53 -1.65 21.87 9.65
CA ILE A 53 -1.56 22.83 8.54
C ILE A 53 -1.03 22.18 7.27
N SER A 54 -0.12 21.20 7.38
CA SER A 54 0.48 20.51 6.24
C SER A 54 -0.58 19.73 5.42
N LYS A 55 -1.64 19.22 6.08
CA LYS A 55 -2.81 18.65 5.38
C LYS A 55 -3.55 19.66 4.51
N LYS A 56 -3.73 20.90 4.98
CA LYS A 56 -4.38 21.96 4.19
C LYS A 56 -3.53 22.33 2.97
N VAL A 57 -2.22 22.45 3.15
CA VAL A 57 -1.26 22.68 2.06
C VAL A 57 -1.31 21.56 1.02
N LYS A 58 -1.33 20.29 1.47
CA LYS A 58 -1.51 19.12 0.58
C LYS A 58 -2.76 19.24 -0.28
N VAL A 59 -3.91 19.52 0.35
CA VAL A 59 -5.18 19.64 -0.38
C VAL A 59 -5.14 20.80 -1.36
N GLY A 60 -4.57 21.94 -0.98
CA GLY A 60 -4.41 23.10 -1.87
C GLY A 60 -3.56 22.78 -3.10
N LEU A 61 -2.36 22.22 -2.89
CA LEU A 61 -1.45 21.85 -3.98
C LEU A 61 -2.04 20.78 -4.91
N PHE A 62 -2.75 19.80 -4.35
CA PHE A 62 -3.44 18.79 -5.15
C PHE A 62 -4.55 19.39 -6.01
N LYS A 63 -5.34 20.32 -5.45
CA LYS A 63 -6.43 20.97 -6.20
C LYS A 63 -5.94 21.93 -7.29
N LEU A 64 -4.86 22.66 -7.03
CA LEU A 64 -4.33 23.67 -7.96
C LEU A 64 -3.44 23.08 -9.05
N PHE A 65 -2.62 22.08 -8.70
CA PHE A 65 -1.54 21.60 -9.56
C PHE A 65 -1.57 20.07 -9.79
N GLY A 66 -2.53 19.35 -9.20
CA GLY A 66 -2.57 17.88 -9.24
C GLY A 66 -1.41 17.21 -8.49
N LEU A 67 -0.68 17.97 -7.66
CA LEU A 67 0.56 17.52 -7.02
C LEU A 67 0.27 16.74 -5.72
N ASP A 68 0.51 15.43 -5.72
CA ASP A 68 0.45 14.60 -4.50
C ASP A 68 1.80 14.60 -3.75
N ILE A 69 1.97 15.61 -2.89
CA ILE A 69 3.17 15.74 -2.05
C ILE A 69 3.34 14.61 -1.02
N SER A 70 2.24 13.96 -0.60
CA SER A 70 2.32 12.83 0.34
C SER A 70 3.01 11.65 -0.34
N SER A 71 2.59 11.32 -1.57
CA SER A 71 3.19 10.26 -2.37
C SER A 71 4.66 10.55 -2.67
N LEU A 72 5.01 11.79 -3.06
CA LEU A 72 6.41 12.19 -3.30
C LEU A 72 7.27 12.08 -2.02
N SER A 73 6.72 12.45 -0.87
CA SER A 73 7.43 12.38 0.42
C SER A 73 7.73 10.95 0.84
N LEU A 74 6.77 10.04 0.67
CA LEU A 74 6.95 8.62 0.98
C LEU A 74 7.95 7.96 0.03
N LYS A 75 7.85 8.24 -1.28
CA LYS A 75 8.85 7.81 -2.27
C LYS A 75 10.25 8.27 -1.85
N LYS A 76 10.41 9.55 -1.50
CA LYS A 76 11.71 10.10 -1.07
C LYS A 76 12.24 9.36 0.17
N GLN A 77 11.41 9.14 1.17
CA GLN A 77 11.80 8.40 2.39
C GLN A 77 12.23 6.96 2.10
N PHE A 78 11.55 6.28 1.17
CA PHE A 78 11.93 4.95 0.72
C PHE A 78 13.32 4.99 0.05
N PHE A 79 13.51 5.81 -0.97
CA PHE A 79 14.77 5.83 -1.72
C PHE A 79 15.96 6.38 -0.92
N GLN A 80 15.73 7.24 0.09
CA GLN A 80 16.77 7.65 1.05
C GLN A 80 17.33 6.48 1.87
N GLN A 81 16.58 5.39 2.00
CA GLN A 81 16.97 4.19 2.73
C GLN A 81 17.10 2.97 1.82
N GLN A 82 17.25 3.17 0.50
CA GLN A 82 17.18 2.11 -0.51
C GLN A 82 18.14 0.95 -0.25
N GLU A 83 19.32 1.20 0.31
CA GLU A 83 20.29 0.15 0.63
C GLU A 83 19.78 -0.87 1.65
N LYS A 84 18.84 -0.46 2.53
CA LYS A 84 18.19 -1.36 3.50
C LYS A 84 17.17 -2.31 2.87
N PHE A 85 16.84 -2.12 1.59
CA PHE A 85 15.79 -2.85 0.87
C PHE A 85 16.35 -3.75 -0.26
N LYS A 86 17.64 -4.09 -0.19
CA LYS A 86 18.34 -4.94 -1.17
C LYS A 86 18.85 -6.24 -0.54
N GLY A 87 19.05 -7.26 -1.38
CA GLY A 87 19.70 -8.52 -1.00
C GLY A 87 18.84 -9.38 -0.06
N PHE A 88 17.52 -9.34 -0.24
CA PHE A 88 16.58 -10.27 0.40
C PHE A 88 16.30 -11.45 -0.53
N ASP A 89 16.18 -12.63 0.06
CA ASP A 89 15.81 -13.87 -0.64
C ASP A 89 14.34 -13.80 -1.07
N VAL A 90 13.51 -13.13 -0.25
CA VAL A 90 12.07 -12.98 -0.49
C VAL A 90 11.63 -11.56 -0.13
N VAL A 91 10.88 -10.93 -1.03
CA VAL A 91 10.07 -9.74 -0.79
C VAL A 91 8.59 -10.12 -0.86
N GLN A 92 7.78 -9.71 0.10
CA GLN A 92 6.33 -9.90 0.07
C GLN A 92 5.62 -8.55 0.19
N LEU A 93 4.78 -8.24 -0.80
CA LEU A 93 3.93 -7.06 -0.82
C LEU A 93 2.58 -7.39 -0.19
N ILE A 94 2.05 -6.51 0.68
CA ILE A 94 0.74 -6.72 1.31
C ILE A 94 -0.41 -6.68 0.28
N ASN A 95 -0.26 -5.86 -0.77
CA ASN A 95 -1.12 -5.79 -1.95
C ASN A 95 -0.39 -5.03 -3.07
N GLU A 96 -1.11 -4.73 -4.16
CA GLU A 96 -0.58 -4.05 -5.35
C GLU A 96 -0.14 -2.61 -5.09
N SER A 97 -0.66 -1.97 -4.04
CA SER A 97 -0.31 -0.61 -3.61
C SER A 97 0.19 -0.65 -2.15
N PRO A 98 1.34 -1.29 -1.89
CA PRO A 98 1.75 -1.67 -0.54
C PRO A 98 2.05 -0.47 0.38
N LEU A 99 2.34 0.71 -0.19
CA LEU A 99 2.55 1.94 0.57
C LEU A 99 1.38 2.93 0.46
N GLY A 100 0.32 2.57 -0.28
CA GLY A 100 -0.85 3.42 -0.47
C GLY A 100 -0.50 4.79 -1.07
N ILE A 101 0.39 4.82 -2.06
CA ILE A 101 0.79 6.04 -2.80
C ILE A 101 0.31 5.98 -4.26
N LEU A 102 0.58 7.03 -5.04
CA LEU A 102 0.20 7.05 -6.45
C LEU A 102 0.80 5.87 -7.22
N PRO A 103 0.03 5.23 -8.14
CA PRO A 103 0.48 4.09 -8.95
C PRO A 103 1.85 4.23 -9.58
N LYS A 104 2.16 5.40 -10.18
CA LYS A 104 3.48 5.67 -10.76
C LYS A 104 4.62 5.42 -9.78
N HIS A 105 4.46 5.85 -8.53
CA HIS A 105 5.49 5.71 -7.49
C HIS A 105 5.52 4.31 -6.89
N GLU A 106 4.37 3.63 -6.78
CA GLU A 106 4.34 2.20 -6.45
C GLU A 106 5.13 1.40 -7.50
N LYS A 107 4.91 1.64 -8.80
CA LYS A 107 5.67 0.97 -9.88
C LYS A 107 7.17 1.18 -9.77
N GLU A 108 7.61 2.41 -9.48
CA GLU A 108 9.04 2.73 -9.30
C GLU A 108 9.65 1.95 -8.11
N ILE A 109 8.93 1.87 -6.98
CA ILE A 109 9.36 1.14 -5.78
C ILE A 109 9.36 -0.37 -6.04
N ILE A 110 8.30 -0.90 -6.65
CA ILE A 110 8.18 -2.33 -6.97
C ILE A 110 9.25 -2.74 -7.99
N SER A 111 9.52 -1.91 -9.01
CA SER A 111 10.62 -2.14 -9.97
C SER A 111 11.97 -2.22 -9.27
N PHE A 112 12.22 -1.30 -8.33
CA PHE A 112 13.43 -1.33 -7.52
C PHE A 112 13.51 -2.62 -6.70
N LEU A 113 12.42 -3.03 -6.03
CA LEU A 113 12.37 -4.24 -5.23
C LEU A 113 12.59 -5.51 -6.08
N LYS A 114 11.93 -5.61 -7.25
CA LYS A 114 12.11 -6.71 -8.22
C LYS A 114 13.54 -6.80 -8.72
N LYS A 115 14.22 -5.66 -8.96
CA LYS A 115 15.58 -5.62 -9.49
C LYS A 115 16.66 -5.99 -8.46
N ASN A 116 16.45 -5.70 -7.18
CA ASN A 116 17.49 -5.77 -6.14
C ASN A 116 17.31 -6.93 -5.14
N ASN A 117 16.35 -7.83 -5.37
CA ASN A 117 16.05 -8.96 -4.51
C ASN A 117 15.73 -10.20 -5.37
N GLU A 118 15.82 -11.40 -4.78
CA GLU A 118 15.73 -12.64 -5.56
C GLU A 118 14.31 -12.98 -6.02
N LYS A 119 13.34 -12.91 -5.09
CA LYS A 119 11.93 -13.25 -5.36
C LYS A 119 11.01 -12.20 -4.80
N LEU A 120 9.91 -11.94 -5.52
CA LEU A 120 8.84 -11.07 -5.08
C LEU A 120 7.49 -11.80 -5.13
N PHE A 121 6.75 -11.76 -4.04
CA PHE A 121 5.41 -12.32 -3.90
C PHE A 121 4.40 -11.22 -3.59
N LEU A 122 3.21 -11.34 -4.17
CA LEU A 122 2.09 -10.43 -3.95
C LEU A 122 1.03 -11.14 -3.10
N LEU A 123 0.58 -10.47 -2.03
CA LEU A 123 -0.67 -10.81 -1.35
C LEU A 123 -1.83 -9.99 -1.92
N SER A 124 -3.06 -10.43 -1.67
CA SER A 124 -4.30 -9.75 -2.05
C SER A 124 -5.05 -9.32 -0.78
N CYS A 125 -4.39 -8.48 0.05
CA CYS A 125 -4.93 -8.08 1.34
C CYS A 125 -5.63 -6.72 1.31
N GLY A 126 -6.82 -6.66 1.91
CA GLY A 126 -7.66 -5.47 1.94
C GLY A 126 -8.37 -5.26 0.60
N THR A 127 -8.21 -4.08 0.01
CA THR A 127 -8.78 -3.76 -1.31
C THR A 127 -7.67 -3.70 -2.35
N ASP A 128 -7.86 -4.40 -3.46
CA ASP A 128 -7.05 -4.34 -4.67
C ASP A 128 -7.94 -4.38 -5.91
N TYR A 129 -7.37 -4.33 -7.12
CA TYR A 129 -8.17 -4.32 -8.35
C TYR A 129 -9.08 -5.55 -8.45
N THR A 130 -8.53 -6.74 -8.21
CA THR A 130 -9.26 -8.01 -8.40
C THR A 130 -10.47 -8.10 -7.47
N SER A 131 -10.25 -7.93 -6.17
CA SER A 131 -11.29 -8.01 -5.14
C SER A 131 -12.35 -6.93 -5.32
N VAL A 132 -11.92 -5.69 -5.59
CA VAL A 132 -12.83 -4.56 -5.77
C VAL A 132 -13.64 -4.69 -7.05
N LYS A 133 -13.04 -5.09 -8.17
CA LYS A 133 -13.76 -5.31 -9.43
C LYS A 133 -14.82 -6.39 -9.28
N TYR A 134 -14.47 -7.53 -8.70
CA TYR A 134 -15.40 -8.63 -8.51
C TYR A 134 -16.60 -8.21 -7.64
N ALA A 135 -16.33 -7.50 -6.53
CA ALA A 135 -17.36 -6.96 -5.65
C ALA A 135 -18.23 -5.89 -6.35
N TYR A 136 -17.61 -4.99 -7.12
CA TYR A 136 -18.30 -3.91 -7.80
C TYR A 136 -19.22 -4.42 -8.93
N GLU A 137 -18.81 -5.49 -9.61
CA GLU A 137 -19.62 -6.21 -10.61
C GLU A 137 -20.76 -7.04 -10.01
N LYS A 138 -21.03 -6.91 -8.70
CA LYS A 138 -22.11 -7.60 -7.96
C LYS A 138 -22.03 -9.13 -8.04
N LYS A 139 -20.83 -9.69 -8.18
CA LYS A 139 -20.62 -11.14 -8.25
C LYS A 139 -20.67 -11.84 -6.89
N PHE A 140 -20.54 -11.10 -5.79
CA PHE A 140 -20.81 -11.64 -4.45
C PHE A 140 -22.30 -11.56 -4.10
N ARG A 141 -22.79 -12.53 -3.31
CA ARG A 141 -24.11 -12.46 -2.67
C ARG A 141 -24.25 -11.22 -1.79
N TYR A 142 -23.19 -10.87 -1.07
CA TYR A 142 -23.07 -9.65 -0.27
C TYR A 142 -21.66 -9.07 -0.42
N SER A 143 -21.53 -7.75 -0.55
CA SER A 143 -20.23 -7.10 -0.72
C SER A 143 -20.08 -5.83 0.12
N ILE A 144 -18.85 -5.34 0.24
CA ILE A 144 -18.53 -4.04 0.85
C ILE A 144 -19.23 -2.87 0.13
N PHE A 145 -19.68 -3.05 -1.12
CA PHE A 145 -20.36 -2.02 -1.91
C PHE A 145 -21.88 -2.02 -1.76
N ASN A 146 -22.49 -2.94 -1.00
CA ASN A 146 -23.94 -2.94 -0.79
C ASN A 146 -24.49 -1.59 -0.27
N PRO A 147 -23.85 -0.91 0.71
CA PRO A 147 -24.28 0.42 1.12
C PRO A 147 -24.20 1.48 0.01
N LEU A 148 -23.20 1.38 -0.89
CA LEU A 148 -23.07 2.24 -2.06
C LEU A 148 -24.22 1.99 -3.05
N PHE A 149 -24.47 0.73 -3.40
CA PHE A 149 -25.54 0.35 -4.35
C PHE A 149 -26.94 0.70 -3.86
N ASN A 150 -27.14 0.70 -2.54
CA ASN A 150 -28.41 1.06 -1.91
C ASN A 150 -28.54 2.57 -1.63
N GLY A 151 -27.61 3.40 -2.12
CA GLY A 151 -27.66 4.85 -1.93
C GLY A 151 -27.42 5.34 -0.50
N LYS A 152 -26.94 4.47 0.40
CA LYS A 152 -26.69 4.83 1.81
C LYS A 152 -25.40 5.60 2.01
N ILE A 153 -24.44 5.47 1.09
CA ILE A 153 -23.12 6.10 1.15
C ILE A 153 -22.75 6.61 -0.26
N SER A 154 -22.12 7.77 -0.34
CA SER A 154 -21.66 8.35 -1.62
C SER A 154 -20.39 7.68 -2.15
N GLU A 155 -20.17 7.76 -3.46
CA GLU A 155 -18.92 7.33 -4.09
C GLU A 155 -17.69 8.04 -3.51
N LYS A 156 -17.84 9.32 -3.15
CA LYS A 156 -16.77 10.11 -2.51
C LYS A 156 -16.33 9.50 -1.18
N ALA A 157 -17.27 9.01 -0.38
CA ALA A 157 -16.96 8.34 0.88
C ALA A 157 -16.37 6.93 0.65
N PHE A 158 -16.75 6.26 -0.44
CA PHE A 158 -16.18 4.96 -0.85
C PHE A 158 -14.88 5.06 -1.67
N PHE A 159 -14.38 6.27 -1.91
CA PHE A 159 -13.20 6.51 -2.75
C PHE A 159 -11.97 5.63 -2.41
N PRO A 160 -11.62 5.36 -1.14
CA PRO A 160 -10.48 4.50 -0.81
C PRO A 160 -10.54 3.10 -1.44
N ALA A 161 -11.74 2.54 -1.63
CA ALA A 161 -11.94 1.27 -2.33
C ALA A 161 -12.13 1.50 -3.84
N LEU A 162 -12.98 2.45 -4.24
CA LEU A 162 -13.30 2.68 -5.66
C LEU A 162 -12.10 3.16 -6.49
N LYS A 163 -11.08 3.75 -5.86
CA LYS A 163 -9.86 4.17 -6.58
C LYS A 163 -9.23 3.03 -7.37
N TYR A 164 -9.33 1.78 -6.89
CA TYR A 164 -8.74 0.62 -7.56
C TYR A 164 -9.37 0.34 -8.92
N LEU A 165 -10.60 0.79 -9.19
CA LEU A 165 -11.24 0.65 -10.51
C LEU A 165 -10.74 1.67 -11.55
N LYS A 166 -9.97 2.70 -11.14
CA LYS A 166 -9.48 3.72 -12.07
C LYS A 166 -8.41 3.15 -13.01
N PRO A 167 -8.26 3.67 -14.24
CA PRO A 167 -7.29 3.17 -15.22
C PRO A 167 -5.87 3.06 -14.69
N GLN A 168 -5.39 4.07 -13.96
CA GLN A 168 -4.04 4.08 -13.37
C GLN A 168 -3.81 2.99 -12.30
N TYR A 169 -4.86 2.52 -11.61
CA TYR A 169 -4.76 1.45 -10.62
C TYR A 169 -4.92 0.08 -11.28
N LYS A 170 -5.73 -0.04 -12.34
CA LYS A 170 -5.70 -1.22 -13.21
C LYS A 170 -4.32 -1.39 -13.85
N ASP A 171 -3.73 -0.30 -14.35
CA ASP A 171 -2.38 -0.29 -14.91
C ASP A 171 -1.31 -0.69 -13.88
N LEU A 172 -1.53 -0.39 -12.58
CA LEU A 172 -0.70 -0.93 -11.50
C LEU A 172 -0.92 -2.43 -11.32
N HIS A 173 -2.17 -2.88 -11.23
CA HIS A 173 -2.52 -4.30 -11.13
C HIS A 173 -1.87 -5.14 -12.24
N ASP A 174 -2.00 -4.70 -13.50
CA ASP A 174 -1.45 -5.42 -14.66
C ASP A 174 0.11 -5.44 -14.65
N PHE A 175 0.75 -4.52 -13.90
CA PHE A 175 2.21 -4.41 -13.81
C PHE A 175 2.84 -5.29 -12.72
N VAL A 176 2.13 -5.48 -11.60
CA VAL A 176 2.68 -6.19 -10.43
C VAL A 176 2.72 -7.68 -10.70
#